data_AF-D5T1Z1-F1
#
_entry.id   AF-D5T1Z1-F1
#
_cell.length_a   1.000
_cell.length_b   1.000
_cell.length_c   1.000
_cell.angle_alpha   90.00
_cell.angle_beta   90.00
_cell.angle_gamma   90.00
#
_symmetry.space_group_name_H-M   'P 1'
#
loop_
_entity.id
_entity.type
_entity.pdbx_description
1 polymer ?
#
loop_
_entity_poly.entity_id
_entity_poly.type
_entity_poly.pdbx_seq_one_letter_code
_entity_poly.pdbx_strand_id
1 'polypeptide(L)'
;MFTLQKPQANLKEIIIKSVWFGFIAGMVSGMVKIGWENIFPPRTIARNLINPPQHMAMQIGIPKKLVESFVYYSQDQKVFWFTLILHFSFAIAFSILYVFVSQYWSNIGLWQGAAYGIVLWIAWHVIIMPAFGTVPAPWNQPFAEHFSEFFGHIVWAWAIAATVYYLIAKDKRGHLTNI
;
A
#
# COMPACT_ATOMS: atom_id res chain seq x y z
N MET A 1 -18.20 13.75 -12.26
CA MET A 1 -18.38 14.77 -11.19
C MET A 1 -17.77 14.22 -9.92
N PHE A 2 -16.89 14.99 -9.26
CA PHE A 2 -16.43 14.68 -7.90
C PHE A 2 -17.55 15.09 -6.94
N THR A 3 -18.37 14.15 -6.51
CA THR A 3 -19.45 14.42 -5.55
C THR A 3 -19.06 13.87 -4.20
N LEU A 4 -18.78 14.76 -3.24
CA LEU A 4 -18.55 14.38 -1.85
C LEU A 4 -19.90 14.10 -1.18
N GLN A 5 -19.96 13.00 -0.46
CA GLN A 5 -21.11 12.59 0.35
C GLN A 5 -20.92 13.07 1.78
N LYS A 6 -22.03 13.43 2.44
CA LYS A 6 -22.02 13.66 3.89
C LYS A 6 -21.99 12.30 4.59
N PRO A 7 -20.97 11.98 5.41
CA PRO A 7 -20.91 10.70 6.09
C PRO A 7 -22.04 10.51 7.10
N GLN A 8 -22.44 9.25 7.33
CA GLN A 8 -23.38 8.90 8.39
C GLN A 8 -22.72 8.96 9.78
N ALA A 9 -21.47 8.49 9.89
CA ALA A 9 -20.67 8.61 11.11
C ALA A 9 -20.21 10.05 11.36
N ASN A 10 -20.02 10.41 12.64
CA ASN A 10 -19.36 11.67 12.99
C ASN A 10 -17.83 11.58 12.75
N LEU A 11 -17.17 12.73 12.64
CA LEU A 11 -15.73 12.80 12.33
C LEU A 11 -14.86 12.03 13.32
N LYS A 12 -15.17 12.09 14.62
CA LYS A 12 -14.40 11.37 15.66
C LYS A 12 -14.46 9.86 15.43
N GLU A 13 -15.65 9.34 15.14
CA GLU A 13 -15.83 7.93 14.82
C GLU A 13 -15.07 7.53 13.55
N ILE A 14 -15.16 8.33 12.49
CA ILE A 14 -14.43 8.10 11.23
C ILE A 14 -12.92 8.03 11.51
N ILE A 15 -12.36 8.98 12.25
CA ILE A 15 -10.92 9.01 12.54
C ILE A 15 -10.50 7.75 13.31
N ILE A 16 -11.20 7.44 14.40
CA ILE A 16 -10.84 6.30 15.27
C ILE A 16 -10.92 4.98 14.48
N LYS A 17 -12.00 4.78 13.73
CA LYS A 17 -12.18 3.55 12.96
C LYS A 17 -11.29 3.49 11.73
N SER A 18 -10.95 4.63 11.12
CA SER A 18 -9.97 4.65 10.03
C SER A 18 -8.60 4.18 10.51
N VAL A 19 -8.16 4.65 11.67
CA VAL A 19 -6.90 4.18 12.28
C VAL A 19 -6.99 2.69 12.59
N TRP A 20 -8.05 2.24 13.26
CA TRP A 20 -8.18 0.86 13.69
C TRP A 20 -8.38 -0.13 12.53
N PHE A 21 -9.37 0.10 11.67
CA PHE A 21 -9.64 -0.75 10.51
C PHE A 21 -8.54 -0.66 9.47
N GLY A 22 -7.99 0.54 9.26
CA GLY A 22 -6.86 0.77 8.36
C GLY A 22 -5.59 0.05 8.84
N PHE A 23 -5.33 -0.01 10.15
CA PHE A 23 -4.22 -0.81 10.69
C PHE A 23 -4.38 -2.30 10.34
N ILE A 24 -5.54 -2.89 10.61
CA ILE A 24 -5.80 -4.31 10.31
C ILE A 24 -5.71 -4.57 8.79
N ALA A 25 -6.38 -3.74 7.99
CA ALA A 25 -6.37 -3.86 6.53
C ALA A 25 -4.96 -3.64 5.94
N GLY A 26 -4.16 -2.76 6.52
CA GLY A 26 -2.78 -2.52 6.14
C GLY A 26 -1.87 -3.71 6.42
N MET A 27 -2.04 -4.37 7.56
CA MET A 27 -1.30 -5.59 7.89
C MET A 27 -1.65 -6.73 6.93
N VAL A 28 -2.95 -6.95 6.65
CA VAL A 28 -3.38 -8.01 5.72
C VAL A 28 -2.92 -7.71 4.29
N SER A 29 -3.20 -6.50 3.80
CA SER A 29 -2.85 -6.11 2.43
C SER A 29 -1.34 -6.06 2.21
N GLY A 30 -0.54 -5.62 3.19
CA GLY A 30 0.91 -5.64 3.11
C GLY A 30 1.46 -7.05 2.85
N MET A 31 0.92 -8.07 3.53
CA MET A 31 1.27 -9.47 3.27
C MET A 31 0.86 -9.91 1.86
N VAL A 32 -0.32 -9.49 1.38
CA VAL A 32 -0.78 -9.77 0.00
C VAL A 32 0.17 -9.17 -1.03
N LYS A 33 0.61 -7.92 -0.84
CA LYS A 33 1.56 -7.25 -1.75
C LYS A 33 2.92 -7.96 -1.76
N ILE A 34 3.46 -8.33 -0.61
CA ILE A 34 4.71 -9.10 -0.51
C ILE A 34 4.55 -10.48 -1.18
N GLY A 35 3.45 -11.17 -0.92
CA GLY A 35 3.14 -12.45 -1.55
C GLY A 35 3.05 -12.35 -3.07
N TRP A 36 2.40 -11.30 -3.58
CA TRP A 36 2.33 -11.01 -5.01
C TRP A 36 3.72 -10.84 -5.62
N GLU A 37 4.58 -10.05 -4.99
CA GLU A 37 5.94 -9.79 -5.49
C GLU A 37 6.85 -11.02 -5.40
N ASN A 38 6.56 -11.96 -4.50
CA ASN A 38 7.27 -13.25 -4.48
C ASN A 38 6.85 -14.16 -5.66
N ILE A 39 5.60 -14.07 -6.12
CA ILE A 39 5.10 -14.84 -7.28
C ILE A 39 5.54 -14.16 -8.60
N PHE A 40 5.42 -12.84 -8.67
CA PHE A 40 5.77 -12.02 -9.82
C PHE A 40 6.77 -10.93 -9.42
N PRO A 41 8.08 -11.24 -9.31
CA PRO A 41 9.08 -10.25 -8.93
C PRO A 41 9.11 -9.07 -9.90
N PRO A 42 8.99 -7.82 -9.43
CA PRO A 42 8.99 -6.64 -10.32
C PRO A 42 10.37 -6.36 -10.91
N ARG A 43 11.44 -6.87 -10.29
CA ARG A 43 12.83 -6.51 -10.59
C ARG A 43 13.72 -7.73 -10.54
N THR A 44 14.81 -7.68 -11.32
CA THR A 44 15.88 -8.68 -11.23
C THR A 44 16.59 -8.58 -9.88
N ILE A 45 17.30 -9.63 -9.47
CA ILE A 45 18.07 -9.65 -8.22
C ILE A 45 19.01 -8.43 -8.14
N ALA A 46 19.74 -8.13 -9.22
CA ALA A 46 20.65 -6.99 -9.27
C ALA A 46 19.94 -5.64 -9.09
N ARG A 47 18.75 -5.46 -9.70
CA ARG A 47 17.95 -4.23 -9.58
C ARG A 47 17.18 -4.12 -8.26
N ASN A 48 17.07 -5.23 -7.51
CA ASN A 48 16.35 -5.29 -6.24
C ASN A 48 17.27 -5.31 -5.02
N LEU A 49 18.60 -5.13 -5.20
CA LEU A 49 19.56 -5.02 -4.10
C LEU A 49 19.22 -3.85 -3.16
N ILE A 50 18.76 -2.73 -3.75
CA ILE A 50 18.12 -1.63 -3.05
C ILE A 50 16.75 -1.46 -3.71
N ASN A 51 15.68 -1.82 -3.00
CA ASN A 51 14.33 -1.66 -3.51
C ASN A 51 13.87 -0.19 -3.43
N PRO A 52 12.81 0.20 -4.15
CA PRO A 52 12.39 1.60 -4.18
C PRO A 52 12.08 2.19 -2.80
N PRO A 53 11.37 1.51 -1.87
CA PRO A 53 11.18 2.04 -0.51
C PRO A 53 12.49 2.29 0.26
N GLN A 54 13.47 1.41 0.14
CA GLN A 54 14.80 1.63 0.72
C GLN A 54 15.51 2.81 0.07
N HIS A 55 15.45 2.92 -1.27
CA HIS A 55 16.08 4.03 -1.99
C HIS A 55 15.44 5.37 -1.59
N MET A 56 14.10 5.44 -1.48
CA MET A 56 13.40 6.61 -0.96
C MET A 56 13.82 6.97 0.45
N ALA A 57 13.93 5.98 1.35
CA ALA A 57 14.41 6.19 2.71
C ALA A 57 15.83 6.78 2.71
N MET A 58 16.71 6.30 1.83
CA MET A 58 18.05 6.86 1.66
C MET A 58 18.03 8.30 1.11
N GLN A 59 17.12 8.61 0.18
CA GLN A 59 16.96 9.95 -0.39
C GLN A 59 16.55 10.99 0.67
N ILE A 60 15.84 10.58 1.72
CA ILE A 60 15.48 11.45 2.86
C ILE A 60 16.50 11.40 4.01
N GLY A 61 17.68 10.81 3.79
CA GLY A 61 18.80 10.81 4.73
C GLY A 61 18.90 9.61 5.67
N ILE A 62 18.07 8.57 5.51
CA ILE A 62 18.22 7.34 6.30
C ILE A 62 19.49 6.59 5.87
N PRO A 63 20.41 6.24 6.79
CA PRO A 63 21.66 5.60 6.43
C PRO A 63 21.46 4.25 5.73
N LYS A 64 22.25 3.99 4.68
CA LYS A 64 22.25 2.71 3.93
C LYS A 64 22.37 1.49 4.86
N LYS A 65 23.24 1.58 5.86
CA LYS A 65 23.45 0.53 6.88
C LYS A 65 22.16 0.16 7.62
N LEU A 66 21.26 1.11 7.83
CA LEU A 66 19.98 0.87 8.49
C LEU A 66 18.96 0.28 7.53
N VAL A 67 18.83 0.81 6.30
CA VAL A 67 17.83 0.31 5.35
C VAL A 67 18.11 -1.12 4.86
N GLU A 68 19.40 -1.49 4.80
CA GLU A 68 19.87 -2.84 4.45
C GLU A 68 20.05 -3.75 5.69
N SER A 69 19.68 -3.29 6.88
CA SER A 69 19.83 -4.10 8.09
C SER A 69 18.91 -5.32 8.05
N PHE A 70 19.45 -6.48 8.44
CA PHE A 70 18.75 -7.74 8.45
C PHE A 70 19.09 -8.57 9.69
N VAL A 71 18.21 -9.51 10.00
CA VAL A 71 18.46 -10.61 10.94
C VAL A 71 18.43 -11.94 10.18
N TYR A 72 19.17 -12.93 10.65
CA TYR A 72 19.03 -14.29 10.14
C TYR A 72 17.83 -14.97 10.82
N TYR A 73 16.97 -15.57 10.01
CA TYR A 73 15.84 -16.40 10.42
C TYR A 73 16.01 -17.78 9.79
N SER A 74 15.54 -18.83 10.47
CA SER A 74 15.71 -20.22 10.02
C SER A 74 17.16 -20.55 9.59
N GLN A 75 18.14 -20.07 10.35
CA GLN A 75 19.59 -20.20 10.14
C GLN A 75 20.20 -19.33 9.03
N ASP A 76 19.66 -19.36 7.80
CA ASP A 76 20.32 -18.77 6.63
C ASP A 76 19.49 -17.72 5.87
N GLN A 77 18.23 -17.50 6.25
CA GLN A 77 17.35 -16.57 5.56
C GLN A 77 17.47 -15.16 6.12
N LYS A 78 17.79 -14.19 5.25
CA LYS A 78 17.87 -12.78 5.63
C LYS A 78 16.48 -12.17 5.68
N VAL A 79 16.11 -11.65 6.85
CA VAL A 79 14.89 -10.86 7.05
C VAL A 79 15.27 -9.41 7.24
N PHE A 80 15.00 -8.60 6.22
CA PHE A 80 15.26 -7.15 6.22
C PHE A 80 14.19 -6.40 7.01
N TRP A 81 14.31 -6.42 8.33
CA TRP A 81 13.27 -5.92 9.25
C TRP A 81 12.92 -4.45 9.02
N PHE A 82 13.90 -3.58 8.73
CA PHE A 82 13.64 -2.15 8.47
C PHE A 82 12.81 -1.97 7.20
N THR A 83 13.14 -2.74 6.17
CA THR A 83 12.41 -2.75 4.91
C THR A 83 10.98 -3.24 5.11
N LEU A 84 10.77 -4.28 5.92
CA LEU A 84 9.43 -4.75 6.26
C LEU A 84 8.63 -3.67 6.99
N ILE A 85 9.22 -2.96 7.96
CA ILE A 85 8.56 -1.83 8.62
C ILE A 85 8.14 -0.79 7.60
N LEU A 86 8.99 -0.42 6.64
CA LEU A 86 8.62 0.55 5.58
C LEU A 86 7.41 0.06 4.76
N HIS A 87 7.44 -1.19 4.29
CA HIS A 87 6.37 -1.74 3.46
C HIS A 87 5.04 -1.80 4.22
N PHE A 88 5.03 -2.29 5.47
CA PHE A 88 3.82 -2.32 6.28
C PHE A 88 3.36 -0.92 6.69
N SER A 89 4.27 0.01 7.00
CA SER A 89 3.89 1.39 7.33
C SER A 89 3.20 2.07 6.15
N PHE A 90 3.70 1.86 4.93
CA PHE A 90 3.07 2.34 3.71
C PHE A 90 1.68 1.71 3.53
N ALA A 91 1.58 0.38 3.64
CA ALA A 91 0.31 -0.33 3.50
C ALA A 91 -0.74 0.15 4.52
N ILE A 92 -0.34 0.35 5.78
CA ILE A 92 -1.19 0.88 6.86
C ILE A 92 -1.61 2.31 6.55
N ALA A 93 -0.68 3.20 6.18
CA ALA A 93 -1.00 4.60 5.90
C ALA A 93 -2.07 4.74 4.81
N PHE A 94 -1.90 4.03 3.69
CA PHE A 94 -2.87 4.05 2.60
C PHE A 94 -4.16 3.29 2.92
N SER A 95 -4.13 2.28 3.79
CA SER A 95 -5.35 1.65 4.30
C SER A 95 -6.16 2.58 5.21
N ILE A 96 -5.51 3.33 6.10
CA ILE A 96 -6.16 4.36 6.92
C ILE A 96 -6.77 5.43 6.02
N LEU A 97 -6.02 5.89 5.01
CA LEU A 97 -6.52 6.86 4.03
C LEU A 97 -7.73 6.32 3.26
N TYR A 98 -7.70 5.05 2.83
CA TYR A 98 -8.80 4.39 2.16
C TYR A 98 -10.08 4.42 3.02
N VAL A 99 -9.98 4.00 4.29
CA VAL A 99 -11.14 3.99 5.21
C VAL A 99 -11.64 5.41 5.44
N PHE A 100 -10.75 6.39 5.63
CA PHE A 100 -11.15 7.77 5.89
C PHE A 100 -11.85 8.40 4.68
N VAL A 101 -11.22 8.38 3.51
CA VAL A 101 -11.71 9.07 2.31
C VAL A 101 -12.97 8.41 1.78
N SER A 102 -13.09 7.09 1.89
CA SER A 102 -14.29 6.37 1.44
C SER A 102 -15.59 6.80 2.11
N GLN A 103 -15.53 7.33 3.34
CA GLN A 103 -16.72 7.83 4.03
C GLN A 103 -17.24 9.14 3.42
N TYR A 104 -16.41 9.85 2.66
CA TYR A 104 -16.77 11.09 1.98
C TYR A 104 -16.88 10.90 0.46
N TRP A 105 -16.23 9.88 -0.10
CA TRP A 105 -16.17 9.68 -1.54
C TRP A 105 -16.22 8.19 -1.90
N SER A 106 -17.42 7.72 -2.26
CA SER A 106 -17.70 6.31 -2.54
C SER A 106 -16.94 5.74 -3.75
N ASN A 107 -16.46 6.59 -4.67
CA ASN A 107 -15.67 6.09 -5.81
C ASN A 107 -14.33 5.46 -5.38
N ILE A 108 -13.87 5.69 -4.15
CA ILE A 108 -12.70 5.00 -3.59
C ILE A 108 -12.94 3.47 -3.54
N GLY A 109 -14.18 3.03 -3.34
CA GLY A 109 -14.56 1.61 -3.36
C GLY A 109 -14.81 1.03 -4.75
N LEU A 110 -14.66 1.81 -5.83
CA LEU A 110 -14.95 1.35 -7.19
C LEU A 110 -14.12 0.10 -7.54
N TRP A 111 -14.79 -0.89 -8.14
CA TRP A 111 -14.22 -2.21 -8.46
C TRP A 111 -13.58 -2.87 -7.24
N GLN A 112 -14.30 -2.81 -6.11
CA GLN A 112 -13.86 -3.37 -4.84
C GLN A 112 -12.46 -2.86 -4.45
N GLY A 113 -12.22 -1.56 -4.61
CA GLY A 113 -10.95 -0.91 -4.30
C GLY A 113 -9.86 -1.05 -5.38
N ALA A 114 -10.06 -1.79 -6.47
CA ALA A 114 -9.04 -1.90 -7.52
C ALA A 114 -8.70 -0.54 -8.17
N ALA A 115 -9.71 0.32 -8.36
CA ALA A 115 -9.49 1.68 -8.90
C ALA A 115 -8.56 2.51 -8.00
N TYR A 116 -8.68 2.37 -6.67
CA TYR A 116 -7.80 3.01 -5.71
C TYR A 116 -6.34 2.55 -5.88
N GLY A 117 -6.12 1.24 -6.04
CA GLY A 117 -4.81 0.68 -6.33
C GLY A 117 -4.18 1.23 -7.62
N ILE A 118 -4.97 1.30 -8.70
CA ILE A 118 -4.51 1.86 -9.99
C ILE A 118 -4.08 3.33 -9.83
N VAL A 119 -4.87 4.13 -9.14
CA VAL A 119 -4.53 5.55 -8.88
C VAL A 119 -3.22 5.67 -8.11
N LEU A 120 -3.03 4.84 -7.08
CA LEU A 120 -1.78 4.83 -6.31
C LEU A 120 -0.59 4.34 -7.12
N TRP A 121 -0.77 3.34 -7.98
CA TRP A 121 0.27 2.89 -8.91
C TRP A 121 0.70 4.04 -9.84
N ILE A 122 -0.26 4.75 -10.45
CA ILE A 122 0.05 5.91 -11.29
C ILE A 122 0.82 6.96 -10.47
N ALA A 123 0.28 7.32 -9.30
CA ALA A 123 0.89 8.34 -8.45
C ALA A 123 2.33 7.99 -8.07
N TRP A 124 2.58 6.77 -7.61
CA TRP A 124 3.89 6.38 -7.08
C TRP A 124 4.85 5.89 -8.16
N HIS A 125 4.45 4.94 -9.01
CA HIS A 125 5.34 4.26 -9.94
C HIS A 125 5.52 5.01 -11.26
N VAL A 126 4.53 5.80 -11.67
CA VAL A 126 4.59 6.54 -12.94
C VAL A 126 5.05 7.99 -12.72
N ILE A 127 4.68 8.61 -11.60
CA ILE A 127 4.91 10.05 -11.37
C ILE A 127 5.97 10.29 -10.29
N ILE A 128 5.67 9.98 -9.02
CA ILE A 128 6.48 10.43 -7.87
C ILE A 128 7.86 9.79 -7.90
N MET A 129 7.98 8.46 -7.88
CA MET A 129 9.29 7.81 -7.79
C MET A 129 10.20 8.14 -8.98
N PRO A 130 9.73 8.17 -10.24
CA PRO A 130 10.54 8.68 -11.34
C PRO A 130 10.95 10.15 -11.19
N ALA A 131 10.03 11.03 -10.76
CA ALA A 131 10.32 12.46 -10.60
C ALA A 131 11.40 12.73 -9.53
N PHE A 132 11.44 11.91 -8.47
CA PHE A 132 12.48 11.97 -7.44
C PHE A 132 13.74 11.14 -7.79
N GLY A 133 13.82 10.54 -8.99
CA GLY A 133 14.95 9.71 -9.39
C GLY A 133 15.11 8.42 -8.58
N THR A 134 14.06 8.00 -7.85
CA THR A 134 14.05 6.75 -7.08
C THR A 134 14.11 5.53 -8.02
N VAL A 135 13.41 5.61 -9.15
CA VAL A 135 13.39 4.60 -10.22
C VAL A 135 13.57 5.28 -11.58
N PRO A 136 13.99 4.57 -12.63
CA PRO A 136 14.06 5.13 -13.98
C PRO A 136 12.68 5.64 -14.46
N ALA A 137 12.68 6.50 -15.48
CA ALA A 137 11.43 6.90 -16.14
C ALA A 137 10.62 5.68 -16.62
N PRO A 138 9.27 5.74 -16.61
CA PRO A 138 8.42 4.57 -16.90
C PRO A 138 8.71 3.90 -18.25
N TRP A 139 9.02 4.66 -19.30
CA TRP A 139 9.38 4.14 -20.63
C TRP A 139 10.76 3.46 -20.69
N ASN A 140 11.58 3.62 -19.65
CA ASN A 140 12.88 2.95 -19.50
C ASN A 140 12.81 1.74 -18.54
N GLN A 141 11.64 1.43 -17.99
CA GLN A 141 11.47 0.28 -17.11
C GLN A 141 11.06 -0.97 -17.90
N PRO A 142 11.53 -2.18 -17.52
CA PRO A 142 11.13 -3.42 -18.15
C PRO A 142 9.63 -3.71 -18.00
N PHE A 143 9.05 -4.43 -18.96
CA PHE A 143 7.63 -4.85 -18.91
C PHE A 143 7.27 -5.60 -17.61
N ALA A 144 8.15 -6.47 -17.13
CA ALA A 144 7.90 -7.24 -15.89
C ALA A 144 7.67 -6.34 -14.67
N GLU A 145 8.34 -5.18 -14.61
CA GLU A 145 8.15 -4.20 -13.54
C GLU A 145 6.78 -3.55 -13.64
N HIS A 146 6.37 -3.11 -14.84
CA HIS A 146 5.03 -2.56 -15.06
C HIS A 146 3.94 -3.56 -14.72
N PHE A 147 4.07 -4.79 -15.21
CA PHE A 147 3.10 -5.85 -14.97
C PHE A 147 2.95 -6.14 -13.48
N SER A 148 4.08 -6.41 -12.80
CA SER A 148 4.07 -6.75 -11.38
C SER A 148 3.55 -5.60 -10.53
N GLU A 149 4.00 -4.36 -10.78
CA GLU A 149 3.58 -3.23 -9.98
C GLU A 149 2.12 -2.86 -10.22
N PHE A 150 1.65 -2.86 -11.48
CA PHE A 150 0.26 -2.52 -11.80
C PHE A 150 -0.73 -3.51 -11.17
N PHE A 151 -0.58 -4.80 -11.46
CA PHE A 151 -1.48 -5.81 -10.93
C PHE A 151 -1.27 -6.03 -9.42
N GLY A 152 -0.04 -5.86 -8.94
CA GLY A 152 0.28 -5.88 -7.51
C GLY A 152 -0.48 -4.81 -6.72
N HIS A 153 -0.61 -3.60 -7.26
CA HIS A 153 -1.39 -2.55 -6.64
C HIS A 153 -2.89 -2.82 -6.68
N ILE A 154 -3.39 -3.43 -7.75
CA ILE A 154 -4.79 -3.86 -7.85
C ILE A 154 -5.12 -4.87 -6.74
N VAL A 155 -4.36 -5.97 -6.63
CA VAL A 155 -4.64 -7.01 -5.63
C VAL A 155 -4.40 -6.53 -4.21
N TRP A 156 -3.40 -5.66 -4.00
CA TRP A 156 -3.12 -5.02 -2.72
C TRP A 156 -4.30 -4.16 -2.27
N ALA A 157 -4.78 -3.25 -3.11
CA ALA A 157 -5.91 -2.37 -2.78
C ALA A 157 -7.23 -3.15 -2.64
N TRP A 158 -7.41 -4.20 -3.44
CA TRP A 158 -8.55 -5.09 -3.31
C TRP A 158 -8.57 -5.80 -1.94
N ALA A 159 -7.42 -6.23 -1.43
CA ALA A 159 -7.30 -6.82 -0.09
C ALA A 159 -7.60 -5.81 1.03
N ILE A 160 -7.26 -4.52 0.84
CA ILE A 160 -7.68 -3.44 1.75
C ILE A 160 -9.21 -3.38 1.78
N ALA A 161 -9.84 -3.23 0.61
CA ALA A 161 -11.28 -3.11 0.48
C ALA A 161 -12.02 -4.31 1.10
N ALA A 162 -11.62 -5.53 0.75
CA ALA A 162 -12.22 -6.75 1.28
C ALA A 162 -12.16 -6.81 2.82
N THR A 163 -11.01 -6.46 3.40
CA THR A 163 -10.83 -6.44 4.85
C THR A 163 -11.70 -5.36 5.51
N VAL A 164 -11.72 -4.15 4.94
CA VAL A 164 -12.50 -3.03 5.45
C VAL A 164 -14.00 -3.31 5.38
N TYR A 165 -14.49 -3.86 4.26
CA TYR A 165 -15.90 -4.26 4.12
C TYR A 165 -16.31 -5.29 5.16
N TYR A 166 -15.45 -6.27 5.43
CA TYR A 166 -15.70 -7.24 6.49
C TYR A 166 -15.78 -6.57 7.87
N LEU A 167 -14.82 -5.70 8.19
CA LEU A 167 -14.76 -5.02 9.49
C LEU A 167 -15.98 -4.12 9.72
N ILE A 168 -16.37 -3.32 8.73
CA ILE A 168 -17.55 -2.47 8.78
C ILE A 168 -18.82 -3.33 8.92
N ALA A 169 -18.95 -4.41 8.13
CA ALA A 169 -20.11 -5.30 8.22
C ALA A 169 -20.26 -5.99 9.58
N LYS A 170 -19.15 -6.20 10.31
CA LYS A 170 -19.16 -6.78 11.66
C LYS A 170 -19.33 -5.76 12.78
N ASP A 171 -19.15 -4.48 12.49
CA ASP A 171 -19.26 -3.41 13.47
C ASP A 171 -20.71 -2.99 13.71
N LYS A 172 -21.40 -3.74 14.57
CA LYS A 172 -22.80 -3.49 14.93
C LYS A 172 -23.06 -2.15 15.63
N ARG A 173 -22.01 -1.47 16.09
CA ARG A 173 -22.11 -0.27 16.94
C ARG A 173 -21.65 0.99 16.26
N GLY A 174 -21.38 0.98 14.96
CA GLY A 174 -21.35 2.27 14.31
C GLY A 174 -21.63 2.31 12.84
N HIS A 175 -21.21 3.42 12.27
CA HIS A 175 -21.94 4.12 11.23
C HIS A 175 -21.05 4.41 10.02
N LEU A 176 -19.90 3.75 9.94
CA LEU A 176 -19.14 3.69 8.70
C LEU A 176 -19.98 2.89 7.71
N THR A 177 -20.12 3.41 6.49
CA THR A 177 -20.90 2.75 5.46
C THR A 177 -19.98 1.91 4.58
N ASN A 178 -20.44 0.70 4.26
CA ASN A 178 -19.83 -0.09 3.19
C ASN A 178 -19.98 0.67 1.87
N ILE A 179 -18.96 0.56 1.03
CA ILE A 179 -18.87 1.18 -0.29
C ILE A 179 -19.16 0.15 -1.36
#